data_AF-A0A0Q0CZ06-F1
#
_entry.id   AF-A0A0Q0CZ06-F1
#
_cell.length_a   1.000
_cell.length_b   1.000
_cell.length_c   1.000
_cell.angle_alpha   90.00
_cell.angle_beta   90.00
_cell.angle_gamma   90.00
#
_symmetry.space_group_name_H-M   'P 1'
#
loop_
_entity.id
_entity.type
_entity.pdbx_description
1 polymer ?
#
loop_
_entity_poly.entity_id
_entity_poly.type
_entity_poly.pdbx_seq_one_letter_code
_entity_poly.pdbx_strand_id
1 'polypeptide(L)'
;MAAKKPPHPLRTSEIERFERNLANWLKLDPAETMYHRFQGILESQIVTLQICGVITSQGAVKLHLRMSEARQKKDDGDTAEQSGSLTLV
;
A
#
# COMPACT_ATOMS: atom_id res chain seq x y z
N MET A 1 5.28 22.60 -26.25
CA MET A 1 5.86 21.73 -25.22
C MET A 1 5.24 22.10 -23.88
N ALA A 2 4.32 21.30 -23.33
CA ALA A 2 3.74 21.58 -22.02
C ALA A 2 4.82 21.41 -20.95
N ALA A 3 5.19 22.50 -20.27
CA ALA A 3 6.12 22.43 -19.16
C ALA A 3 5.54 21.48 -18.09
N LYS A 4 6.26 20.39 -17.79
CA LYS A 4 5.87 19.49 -16.69
C LYS A 4 5.85 20.32 -15.41
N LYS A 5 4.66 20.50 -14.84
CA LYS A 5 4.49 21.17 -13.55
C LYS A 5 5.42 20.48 -12.54
N PRO A 6 6.22 21.23 -11.77
CA PRO A 6 7.07 20.62 -10.75
C PRO A 6 6.19 19.81 -9.77
N PRO A 7 6.69 18.67 -9.27
CA PRO A 7 5.94 17.84 -8.35
C PRO A 7 5.53 18.62 -7.10
N HIS A 8 4.37 18.28 -6.53
CA HIS A 8 3.87 18.92 -5.31
C HIS A 8 4.94 18.80 -4.20
N PRO A 9 5.21 19.87 -3.42
CA PRO A 9 6.29 19.87 -2.43
C PRO A 9 6.23 18.72 -1.42
N LEU A 10 5.03 18.31 -1.04
CA LEU A 10 4.79 17.21 -0.08
C LEU A 10 4.82 15.81 -0.69
N ARG A 11 4.93 15.68 -2.02
CA ARG A 11 4.72 14.40 -2.70
C ARG A 11 5.64 13.31 -2.14
N THR A 12 6.93 13.60 -2.01
CA THR A 12 7.91 12.60 -1.54
C THR A 12 7.59 12.12 -0.13
N SER A 13 7.40 13.03 0.82
CA SER A 13 7.11 12.69 2.22
C SER A 13 5.79 11.93 2.39
N GLU A 14 4.78 12.25 1.57
CA GLU A 14 3.48 11.59 1.60
C GLU A 14 3.53 10.17 1.04
N ILE A 15 4.34 9.93 0.00
CA ILE A 15 4.59 8.59 -0.53
C ILE A 15 5.37 7.74 0.48
N GLU A 16 6.40 8.30 1.14
CA GLU A 16 7.11 7.58 2.20
C GLU A 16 6.20 7.22 3.37
N ARG A 17 5.30 8.13 3.76
CA ARG A 17 4.30 7.86 4.81
C ARG A 17 3.37 6.74 4.39
N PHE A 18 2.91 6.75 3.14
CA PHE A 18 2.09 5.67 2.59
C PHE A 18 2.81 4.32 2.65
N GLU A 19 4.08 4.22 2.21
CA GLU A 19 4.83 2.96 2.25
C GLU A 19 5.03 2.44 3.68
N ARG A 20 5.26 3.33 4.67
CA ARG A 20 5.31 2.92 6.09
C ARG A 20 3.96 2.38 6.57
N ASN A 21 2.86 3.03 6.22
CA ASN A 21 1.52 2.57 6.59
C ASN A 21 1.18 1.24 5.90
N LEU A 22 1.58 1.07 4.64
CA LEU A 22 1.45 -0.16 3.88
C LEU A 22 2.20 -1.31 4.57
N ALA A 23 3.44 -1.09 4.99
CA ALA A 23 4.22 -2.09 5.72
C ALA A 23 3.59 -2.48 7.07
N ASN A 24 2.91 -1.53 7.75
CA ASN A 24 2.18 -1.83 8.98
C ASN A 24 0.90 -2.62 8.71
N TRP A 25 0.13 -2.25 7.68
CA TRP A 25 -1.06 -3.00 7.27
C TRP A 25 -0.76 -4.44 6.90
N LEU A 26 0.36 -4.68 6.21
CA LEU A 26 0.78 -6.03 5.83
C LEU A 26 1.04 -6.93 7.04
N LYS A 27 1.37 -6.40 8.20
CA LYS A 27 1.56 -7.22 9.42
C LYS A 27 0.24 -7.72 10.02
N LEU A 28 -0.89 -7.15 9.62
CA LEU A 28 -2.20 -7.50 10.15
C LEU A 28 -2.74 -8.77 9.47
N ASP A 29 -3.47 -9.56 10.26
CA ASP A 29 -4.18 -10.75 9.79
C ASP A 29 -5.49 -10.34 9.10
N PRO A 30 -5.76 -10.77 7.85
CA PRO A 30 -7.06 -10.56 7.18
C PRO A 30 -8.29 -11.01 7.97
N ALA A 31 -8.16 -11.99 8.86
CA ALA A 31 -9.27 -12.45 9.69
C ALA A 31 -9.66 -11.43 10.77
N GLU A 32 -8.81 -10.46 11.07
CA GLU A 32 -9.06 -9.45 12.09
C GLU A 32 -9.74 -8.20 11.53
N THR A 33 -10.72 -7.67 12.25
CA THR A 33 -11.39 -6.40 11.92
C THR A 33 -10.41 -5.24 11.75
N MET A 34 -9.29 -5.27 12.48
CA MET A 34 -8.26 -4.23 12.40
C MET A 34 -7.66 -4.13 10.99
N TYR A 35 -7.48 -5.26 10.30
CA TYR A 35 -6.98 -5.30 8.93
C TYR A 35 -7.87 -4.48 7.98
N HIS A 36 -9.18 -4.75 7.98
CA HIS A 36 -10.12 -4.06 7.09
C HIS A 36 -10.25 -2.57 7.43
N ARG A 37 -10.21 -2.22 8.72
CA ARG A 37 -10.20 -0.82 9.14
C ARG A 37 -8.95 -0.09 8.61
N PHE A 38 -7.78 -0.72 8.73
CA PHE A 38 -6.53 -0.13 8.26
C PHE A 38 -6.44 -0.06 6.74
N GLN A 39 -7.03 -1.04 6.03
CA GLN A 39 -7.20 -0.98 4.58
C GLN A 39 -7.99 0.27 4.17
N GLY A 40 -9.14 0.53 4.79
CA GLY A 40 -9.94 1.72 4.50
C GLY A 40 -9.19 3.03 4.80
N ILE A 41 -8.33 3.05 5.81
CA ILE A 41 -7.46 4.21 6.12
C ILE A 41 -6.45 4.44 4.99
N LEU A 42 -5.80 3.39 4.48
CA LEU A 42 -4.87 3.49 3.35
C LEU A 42 -5.56 3.98 2.08
N GLU A 43 -6.74 3.43 1.77
CA GLU A 43 -7.53 3.85 0.61
C GLU A 43 -7.96 5.32 0.72
N SER A 44 -8.43 5.74 1.91
CA SER A 44 -8.78 7.14 2.19
C SER A 44 -7.57 8.08 2.06
N GLN A 45 -6.37 7.63 2.48
CA GLN A 45 -5.13 8.39 2.29
C GLN A 45 -4.85 8.62 0.80
N ILE A 46 -4.99 7.59 -0.05
CA ILE A 46 -4.79 7.72 -1.50
C ILE A 46 -5.75 8.75 -2.10
N VAL A 47 -7.04 8.66 -1.77
CA VAL A 47 -8.07 9.60 -2.24
C VAL A 47 -7.75 11.02 -1.80
N THR A 48 -7.36 11.21 -0.53
CA THR A 48 -6.99 12.52 0.01
C THR A 48 -5.81 13.13 -0.74
N LEU A 49 -4.76 12.34 -1.00
CA LEU A 49 -3.60 12.79 -1.76
C LEU A 49 -3.95 13.22 -3.19
N GLN A 50 -4.91 12.54 -3.82
CA GLN A 50 -5.39 12.88 -5.15
C GLN A 50 -6.21 14.18 -5.14
N ILE A 51 -7.17 14.33 -4.22
CA ILE A 51 -8.02 15.53 -4.11
C ILE A 51 -7.17 16.76 -3.80
N CYS A 52 -6.18 16.63 -2.92
CA CYS A 52 -5.25 17.72 -2.61
C CYS A 52 -4.22 18.00 -3.72
N GLY A 53 -4.24 17.26 -4.83
CA GLY A 53 -3.32 17.46 -5.96
C GLY A 53 -1.88 17.07 -5.65
N VAL A 54 -1.63 16.32 -4.57
CA VAL A 54 -0.30 15.81 -4.22
C VAL A 54 0.13 14.72 -5.21
N ILE A 55 -0.83 13.90 -5.63
CA ILE A 55 -0.67 12.90 -6.68
C ILE A 55 -1.70 13.11 -7.79
N THR A 56 -1.41 12.59 -8.98
CA THR A 56 -2.37 12.55 -10.09
C THR A 56 -3.32 11.36 -9.94
N SER A 57 -4.40 11.30 -10.73
CA SER A 57 -5.27 10.13 -10.80
C SER A 57 -4.51 8.85 -11.16
N GLN A 58 -3.53 8.94 -12.08
CA GLN A 58 -2.65 7.82 -12.40
C GLN A 58 -1.74 7.45 -11.21
N GLY A 59 -1.32 8.44 -10.42
CA GLY A 59 -0.61 8.21 -9.16
C GLY A 59 -1.45 7.43 -8.16
N ALA A 60 -2.73 7.77 -8.00
CA ALA A 60 -3.65 7.05 -7.13
C ALA A 60 -3.83 5.58 -7.55
N VAL A 61 -4.05 5.33 -8.85
CA VAL A 61 -4.13 3.97 -9.39
C VAL A 61 -2.86 3.16 -9.09
N LYS A 62 -1.67 3.77 -9.24
CA LYS A 62 -0.40 3.10 -8.91
C LYS A 62 -0.30 2.73 -7.43
N LEU A 63 -0.82 3.55 -6.52
CA LEU A 63 -0.82 3.23 -5.09
C LEU A 63 -1.79 2.09 -4.75
N HIS A 64 -2.99 2.06 -5.35
CA HIS A 64 -3.90 0.92 -5.18
C HIS A 64 -3.33 -0.40 -5.74
N LEU A 65 -2.69 -0.35 -6.91
CA LEU A 65 -1.98 -1.50 -7.47
C LEU A 65 -0.87 -1.97 -6.52
N ARG A 66 -0.07 -1.02 -6.02
CA ARG A 66 1.00 -1.29 -5.06
C ARG A 66 0.48 -1.98 -3.79
N MET A 67 -0.68 -1.61 -3.25
CA MET A 67 -1.32 -2.31 -2.11
C MET A 67 -1.61 -3.78 -2.46
N SER A 68 -2.23 -4.01 -3.62
CA SER A 68 -2.62 -5.34 -4.08
C SER A 68 -1.40 -6.24 -4.30
N GLU A 69 -0.38 -5.71 -4.99
CA GLU A 69 0.89 -6.41 -5.23
C GLU A 69 1.64 -6.72 -3.93
N ALA A 70 1.64 -5.79 -2.97
CA ALA A 70 2.30 -6.02 -1.68
C ALA A 70 1.63 -7.14 -0.90
N ARG A 71 0.30 -7.19 -0.95
CA ARG A 71 -0.49 -8.22 -0.29
C ARG A 71 -0.25 -9.59 -0.91
N GLN A 72 -0.35 -9.67 -2.23
CA GLN A 72 -0.09 -10.91 -2.97
C GLN A 72 1.32 -11.46 -2.65
N LYS A 73 2.35 -10.61 -2.70
CA LYS A 73 3.72 -11.02 -2.37
C LYS A 73 3.87 -11.53 -0.94
N LYS A 74 3.14 -10.94 0.01
CA LYS A 74 3.15 -11.41 1.40
C LYS A 74 2.49 -12.79 1.50
N ASP A 75 1.33 -12.96 0.89
CA ASP A 75 0.58 -14.22 0.94
C ASP A 75 1.36 -15.36 0.25
N ASP A 76 2.05 -15.08 -0.86
CA ASP A 76 2.96 -16.02 -1.52
C ASP A 76 4.13 -16.42 -0.61
N GLY A 77 4.70 -15.46 0.12
CA GLY A 77 5.78 -15.69 1.09
C GLY A 77 5.34 -16.51 2.31
N ASP A 78 4.21 -16.14 2.91
CA ASP A 78 3.62 -16.84 4.06
C ASP A 78 3.27 -18.30 3.69
N THR A 79 2.78 -18.53 2.46
CA THR A 79 2.50 -19.88 1.92
C THR A 79 3.78 -20.70 1.75
N ALA A 80 4.86 -20.08 1.25
CA ALA A 80 6.15 -20.74 1.11
C ALA A 80 6.75 -21.12 2.48
N GLU A 81 6.66 -20.27 3.50
CA GLU A 81 7.12 -20.57 4.85
C GLU A 81 6.31 -21.68 5.52
N GLN A 82 4.97 -21.69 5.37
CA GLN A 82 4.14 -22.79 5.87
C GLN A 82 4.47 -24.12 5.20
N SER A 83 4.78 -24.12 3.89
CA SER A 83 5.18 -25.34 3.18
C SER A 83 6.55 -25.89 3.64
N GLY A 84 7.47 -25.03 4.08
CA GLY A 84 8.76 -25.42 4.65
C GLY A 84 8.65 -25.97 6.08
N SER A 85 7.74 -25.43 6.89
CA SER A 85 7.53 -25.85 8.28
C SER A 85 6.82 -27.20 8.44
N LEU A 86 6.24 -27.76 7.36
CA LEU A 86 5.56 -29.05 7.36
C LEU A 86 6.51 -30.26 7.23
N THR A 87 7.82 -30.06 7.33
CA THR A 87 8.80 -31.15 7.14
C THR A 87 9.21 -31.80 8.47
N LEU A 88 8.80 -33.07 8.61
CA LEU A 88 9.29 -34.16 9.49
C LEU A 88 8.88 -34.19 10.98
N VAL A 89 7.80 -34.95 11.24
CA VAL A 89 7.68 -35.89 12.38
C VAL A 89 8.33 -37.20 11.96
#